data_AF-A0AA87SVL1-F1
#
_entry.id   AF-A0AA87SVL1-F1
#
_cell.length_a   1.000
_cell.length_b   1.000
_cell.length_c   1.000
_cell.angle_alpha   90.00
_cell.angle_beta   90.00
_cell.angle_gamma   90.00
#
_symmetry.space_group_name_H-M   'P 1'
#
loop_
_entity.id
_entity.type
_entity.pdbx_description
1 polymer ?
#
loop_
_entity_poly.entity_id
_entity_poly.type
_entity_poly.pdbx_seq_one_letter_code
_entity_poly.pdbx_strand_id
1 'polypeptide(L)'
;MLKSAILRLKEKVSENTNISKSNIQDTKPDLEKLNGEVTKLLEAGSLLPEKEKIEIWALSQGLEEAEATVFAGDTVNSYFENSEEETKSKEKKEKELEEKIQKSELFFEEVKNTFEILKAGQETLAEAISYLLEKSEENTNLKTEILTLKSQIGNLSKEKNETKNPVTTQIQKSNLNGVISHLDKDKISNRIIELIKQGKCRIEDLSFFESTHKLSERVQKFCNEEYKENQI
;
A
#
# COMPACT_ATOMS: atom_id res chain seq x y z
N MET A 1 26.76 -43.64 63.64
CA MET A 1 25.76 -42.65 64.11
C MET A 1 24.46 -42.66 63.29
N LEU A 2 24.51 -42.73 61.96
CA LEU A 2 23.30 -42.71 61.12
C LEU A 2 22.48 -44.02 61.22
N LYS A 3 23.15 -45.19 61.22
CA LYS A 3 22.49 -46.49 61.38
C LYS A 3 21.75 -46.65 62.70
N SER A 4 22.29 -46.10 63.78
CA SER A 4 21.66 -46.11 65.12
C SER A 4 20.46 -45.16 65.21
N ALA A 5 20.45 -44.06 64.45
CA ALA A 5 19.30 -43.17 64.36
C ALA A 5 18.14 -43.80 63.57
N ILE A 6 18.44 -44.49 62.47
CA ILE A 6 17.45 -45.22 61.67
C ILE A 6 16.82 -46.35 62.49
N LEU A 7 17.62 -47.08 63.28
CA LEU A 7 17.12 -48.17 64.12
C LEU A 7 16.17 -47.66 65.22
N ARG A 8 16.51 -46.54 65.87
CA ARG A 8 15.62 -45.87 66.84
C ARG A 8 14.32 -45.34 66.23
N LEU A 9 14.37 -44.85 64.99
CA LEU A 9 13.17 -44.42 64.25
C LEU A 9 12.27 -45.62 63.92
N LYS A 10 12.86 -46.75 63.49
CA LYS A 10 12.11 -47.96 63.16
C LYS A 10 11.47 -48.60 64.40
N GLU A 11 12.18 -48.58 65.54
CA GLU A 11 11.66 -49.02 66.84
C GLU A 11 10.52 -48.11 67.32
N LYS A 12 10.69 -46.77 67.23
CA LYS A 12 9.60 -45.82 67.56
C LYS A 12 8.36 -45.96 66.69
N VAL A 13 8.51 -46.27 65.40
CA VAL A 13 7.36 -46.50 64.50
C VAL A 13 6.66 -47.82 64.83
N SER A 14 7.41 -48.85 65.24
CA SER A 14 6.84 -50.15 65.61
C SER A 14 6.21 -50.18 67.01
N GLU A 15 6.65 -49.32 67.94
CA GLU A 15 6.04 -49.17 69.27
C GLU A 15 4.80 -48.25 69.27
N ASN A 16 4.73 -47.28 68.34
CA ASN A 16 3.56 -46.40 68.17
C ASN A 16 2.43 -47.00 67.30
N THR A 17 2.56 -48.23 66.81
CA THR A 17 1.47 -48.95 66.12
C THR A 17 0.48 -49.65 67.06
N ASN A 18 0.43 -49.28 68.35
CA ASN A 18 -0.80 -49.44 69.13
C ASN A 18 -1.80 -48.35 68.72
N ILE A 19 -2.28 -48.46 67.48
CA ILE A 19 -3.49 -47.79 67.04
C ILE A 19 -4.61 -48.51 67.78
N SER A 20 -5.02 -47.94 68.92
CA SER A 20 -6.23 -48.38 69.62
C SER A 20 -7.36 -48.43 68.61
N LYS A 21 -7.97 -49.61 68.45
CA LYS A 21 -9.31 -49.78 67.89
C LYS A 21 -10.30 -49.07 68.81
N SER A 22 -10.35 -47.74 68.76
CA SER A 22 -11.36 -46.94 69.45
C SER A 22 -12.37 -46.44 68.43
N ASN A 23 -13.61 -46.91 68.61
CA ASN A 23 -14.83 -46.48 67.95
C ASN A 23 -14.91 -46.73 66.44
N ILE A 24 -15.46 -47.89 66.09
CA ILE A 24 -16.34 -48.01 64.92
C ILE A 24 -17.52 -47.08 65.20
N GLN A 25 -17.44 -45.85 64.70
CA GLN A 25 -18.62 -45.09 64.37
C GLN A 25 -18.90 -45.42 62.90
N ASP A 26 -20.05 -46.06 62.67
CA ASP A 26 -20.66 -46.30 61.35
C ASP A 26 -21.00 -44.96 60.67
N THR A 27 -19.98 -44.18 60.34
CA THR A 27 -20.08 -43.06 59.40
C THR A 27 -19.47 -43.55 58.11
N LYS A 28 -20.34 -43.98 57.20
CA LYS A 28 -19.96 -44.28 55.81
C LYS A 28 -19.11 -43.10 55.28
N PRO A 29 -17.91 -43.36 54.73
CA PRO A 29 -17.06 -42.30 54.22
C PRO A 29 -17.77 -41.51 53.11
N ASP A 30 -17.61 -40.19 53.13
CA ASP A 30 -18.22 -39.28 52.17
C ASP A 30 -17.45 -39.31 50.84
N LEU A 31 -18.05 -39.97 49.83
CA LEU A 31 -17.49 -40.17 48.50
C LEU A 31 -17.12 -38.84 47.80
N GLU A 32 -17.88 -37.77 48.03
CA GLU A 32 -17.61 -36.47 47.40
C GLU A 32 -16.33 -35.84 47.96
N LYS A 33 -16.14 -35.97 49.28
CA LYS A 33 -14.93 -35.51 49.96
C LYS A 33 -13.70 -36.33 49.54
N LEU A 34 -13.83 -37.66 49.41
CA LEU A 34 -12.75 -38.52 48.94
C LEU A 34 -12.35 -38.20 47.49
N ASN A 35 -13.31 -37.93 46.60
CA ASN A 35 -13.03 -37.49 45.24
C ASN A 35 -12.19 -36.20 45.25
N GLY A 36 -12.55 -35.22 46.07
CA GLY A 36 -11.78 -33.97 46.18
C GLY A 36 -10.37 -34.16 46.75
N GLU A 37 -10.17 -35.12 47.65
CA GLU A 37 -8.85 -35.44 48.23
C GLU A 37 -7.97 -36.22 47.26
N VAL A 38 -8.53 -37.21 46.54
CA VAL A 38 -7.78 -38.03 45.60
C VAL A 38 -7.30 -37.21 44.40
N THR A 39 -8.14 -36.31 43.85
CA THR A 39 -7.76 -35.42 42.74
C THR A 39 -6.59 -34.52 43.15
N LYS A 40 -6.62 -33.93 44.35
CA LYS A 40 -5.50 -33.12 44.86
C LYS A 40 -4.21 -33.91 45.01
N LEU A 41 -4.30 -35.16 45.47
CA LEU A 41 -3.12 -36.03 45.63
C LEU A 41 -2.53 -36.46 44.28
N LEU A 42 -3.38 -36.67 43.26
CA LEU A 42 -2.97 -36.95 41.90
C LEU A 42 -2.32 -35.72 41.24
N GLU A 43 -2.93 -34.54 41.37
CA GLU A 43 -2.37 -33.27 40.88
C GLU A 43 -1.04 -32.91 41.57
N ALA A 44 -0.93 -33.17 42.87
CA ALA A 44 0.29 -32.95 43.64
C ALA A 44 1.38 -34.02 43.39
N GLY A 45 1.08 -35.07 42.61
CA GLY A 45 2.00 -36.19 42.34
C GLY A 45 2.34 -37.03 43.57
N SER A 46 1.58 -36.91 44.67
CA SER A 46 1.77 -37.68 45.91
C SER A 46 1.14 -39.07 45.84
N LEU A 47 0.20 -39.26 44.92
CA LEU A 47 -0.42 -40.53 44.57
C LEU A 47 -0.27 -40.75 43.06
N LEU A 48 0.08 -41.97 42.64
CA LEU A 48 0.15 -42.31 41.23
C LEU A 48 -1.26 -42.65 40.70
N PRO A 49 -1.59 -42.28 39.44
CA PRO A 49 -2.87 -42.59 38.79
C PRO A 49 -2.94 -44.07 38.36
N GLU A 50 -2.61 -44.98 39.28
CA GLU A 50 -2.67 -46.43 39.11
C GLU A 50 -3.84 -46.97 39.94
N LYS A 51 -4.69 -47.80 39.33
CA LYS A 51 -5.88 -48.37 39.98
C LYS A 51 -5.54 -49.01 41.34
N GLU A 52 -4.48 -49.81 41.40
CA GLU A 52 -4.05 -50.49 42.62
C GLU A 52 -3.63 -49.51 43.74
N LYS A 53 -3.01 -48.37 43.39
CA LYS A 53 -2.57 -47.38 44.38
C LYS A 53 -3.74 -46.59 44.94
N ILE A 54 -4.69 -46.24 44.08
CA ILE A 54 -5.91 -45.53 44.46
C ILE A 54 -6.84 -46.45 45.27
N GLU A 55 -6.89 -47.73 44.95
CA GLU A 55 -7.65 -48.74 45.70
C GLU A 55 -7.10 -48.94 47.11
N ILE A 56 -5.78 -49.11 47.27
CA ILE A 56 -5.12 -49.19 48.59
C ILE A 56 -5.37 -47.90 49.39
N TRP A 57 -5.33 -46.75 48.73
CA TRP A 57 -5.64 -45.48 49.36
C TRP A 57 -7.11 -45.40 49.80
N ALA A 58 -8.07 -45.77 48.95
CA ALA A 58 -9.50 -45.75 49.27
C ALA A 58 -9.85 -46.70 50.42
N LEU A 59 -9.24 -47.89 50.46
CA LEU A 59 -9.32 -48.83 51.58
C LEU A 59 -8.80 -48.19 52.88
N SER A 60 -7.69 -47.43 52.81
CA SER A 60 -7.14 -46.73 53.99
C SER A 60 -8.03 -45.60 54.50
N GLN A 61 -8.92 -45.07 53.66
CA GLN A 61 -9.94 -44.07 54.02
C GLN A 61 -11.24 -44.70 54.55
N GLY A 62 -11.31 -46.04 54.61
CA GLY A 62 -12.44 -46.76 55.20
C GLY A 62 -13.52 -47.20 54.22
N LEU A 63 -13.25 -47.21 52.90
CA LEU A 63 -14.16 -47.83 51.93
C LEU A 63 -14.08 -49.36 52.03
N GLU A 64 -15.21 -50.01 51.77
CA GLU A 64 -15.26 -51.46 51.58
C GLU A 64 -14.55 -51.86 50.29
N GLU A 65 -13.97 -53.06 50.23
CA GLU A 65 -13.14 -53.53 49.11
C GLU A 65 -13.85 -53.43 47.74
N ALA A 66 -15.15 -53.75 47.70
CA ALA A 66 -15.95 -53.60 46.51
C ALA A 66 -16.15 -52.13 46.10
N GLU A 67 -16.40 -51.23 47.06
CA GLU A 67 -16.57 -49.79 46.81
C GLU A 67 -15.25 -49.12 46.43
N ALA A 68 -14.13 -49.51 47.06
CA ALA A 68 -12.78 -49.00 46.76
C ALA A 68 -12.31 -49.38 45.35
N THR A 69 -12.63 -50.60 44.89
CA THR A 69 -12.29 -51.06 43.54
C THR A 69 -13.02 -50.25 42.46
N VAL A 70 -14.31 -49.96 42.69
CA VAL A 70 -15.14 -49.15 41.78
C VAL A 70 -14.65 -47.69 41.80
N PHE A 71 -14.46 -47.12 42.98
CA PHE A 71 -13.94 -45.78 43.17
C PHE A 71 -12.60 -45.55 42.46
N ALA A 72 -11.67 -46.49 42.60
CA ALA A 72 -10.38 -46.41 41.93
C ALA A 72 -10.51 -46.47 40.41
N GLY A 73 -11.39 -47.31 39.88
CA GLY A 73 -11.70 -47.37 38.44
C GLY A 73 -12.23 -46.04 37.90
N ASP A 74 -13.24 -45.49 38.57
CA ASP A 74 -13.89 -44.23 38.16
C ASP A 74 -12.92 -43.05 38.24
N THR A 75 -12.09 -42.99 39.30
CA THR A 75 -11.09 -41.93 39.49
C THR A 75 -10.02 -41.96 38.40
N VAL A 76 -9.47 -43.14 38.10
CA VAL A 76 -8.46 -43.29 37.03
C VAL A 76 -9.05 -42.89 35.69
N ASN A 77 -10.26 -43.37 35.38
CA ASN A 77 -10.91 -43.08 34.11
C ASN A 77 -11.16 -41.56 33.96
N SER A 78 -11.70 -40.93 34.99
CA SER A 78 -11.95 -39.48 35.01
C SER A 78 -10.66 -38.65 34.90
N TYR A 79 -9.57 -39.08 35.54
CA TYR A 79 -8.28 -38.39 35.48
C TYR A 79 -7.70 -38.36 34.07
N PHE A 80 -7.80 -39.47 33.33
CA PHE A 80 -7.29 -39.55 31.96
C PHE A 80 -8.25 -38.94 30.93
N GLU A 81 -9.58 -39.12 31.07
CA GLU A 81 -10.58 -38.52 30.17
C GLU A 81 -10.54 -36.99 30.20
N ASN A 82 -10.43 -36.36 31.38
CA ASN A 82 -10.33 -34.90 31.49
C ASN A 82 -9.04 -34.34 30.84
N SER A 83 -7.95 -35.12 30.85
CA SER A 83 -6.67 -34.70 30.26
C SER A 83 -6.72 -34.60 28.73
N GLU A 84 -7.54 -35.43 28.07
CA GLU A 84 -7.72 -35.40 26.61
C GLU A 84 -8.60 -34.23 26.14
N GLU A 85 -9.56 -33.80 26.95
CA GLU A 85 -10.41 -32.65 26.61
C GLU A 85 -9.66 -31.31 26.76
N GLU A 86 -8.83 -31.17 27.80
CA GLU A 86 -8.02 -29.96 27.99
C GLU A 86 -6.98 -29.75 26.90
N THR A 87 -6.37 -30.84 26.39
CA THR A 87 -5.37 -30.79 25.31
C THR A 87 -6.00 -30.39 23.97
N LYS A 88 -7.16 -30.96 23.61
CA LYS A 88 -7.91 -30.58 22.39
C LYS A 88 -8.39 -29.13 22.43
N SER A 89 -8.75 -28.61 23.62
CA SER A 89 -9.18 -27.23 23.81
C SER A 89 -8.03 -26.23 23.62
N LYS A 90 -6.83 -26.55 24.10
CA LYS A 90 -5.63 -25.73 23.91
C LYS A 90 -5.19 -25.68 22.45
N GLU A 91 -5.15 -26.82 21.75
CA GLU A 91 -4.79 -26.88 20.32
C GLU A 91 -5.74 -26.05 19.43
N LYS A 92 -7.04 -26.05 19.72
CA LYS A 92 -8.00 -25.22 18.97
C LYS A 92 -7.76 -23.73 19.18
N LYS A 93 -7.50 -23.30 20.42
CA LYS A 93 -7.21 -21.89 20.73
C LYS A 93 -5.91 -21.43 20.10
N GLU A 94 -4.90 -22.28 20.06
CA GLU A 94 -3.60 -21.98 19.45
C GLU A 94 -3.73 -21.83 17.93
N LYS A 95 -4.45 -22.74 17.26
CA LYS A 95 -4.76 -22.62 15.82
C LYS A 95 -5.57 -21.35 15.49
N GLU A 96 -6.55 -21.00 16.31
CA GLU A 96 -7.36 -19.78 16.08
C GLU A 96 -6.54 -18.50 16.29
N LEU A 97 -5.58 -18.52 17.23
CA LEU A 97 -4.66 -17.41 17.45
C LEU A 97 -3.68 -17.26 16.28
N GLU A 98 -3.16 -18.37 15.77
CA GLU A 98 -2.22 -18.39 14.65
C GLU A 98 -2.89 -17.93 13.35
N GLU A 99 -4.13 -18.34 13.08
CA GLU A 99 -4.91 -17.80 11.95
C GLU A 99 -5.15 -16.29 12.08
N LYS A 100 -5.40 -15.77 13.29
CA LYS A 100 -5.57 -14.33 13.52
C LYS A 100 -4.27 -13.56 13.30
N ILE A 101 -3.13 -14.11 13.71
CA ILE A 101 -1.81 -13.52 13.48
C ILE A 101 -1.52 -13.46 11.99
N GLN A 102 -1.71 -14.57 11.26
CA GLN A 102 -1.49 -14.62 9.81
C GLN A 102 -2.40 -13.65 9.04
N LYS A 103 -3.68 -13.54 9.42
CA LYS A 103 -4.59 -12.53 8.83
C LYS A 103 -4.15 -11.11 9.13
N SER A 104 -3.63 -10.86 10.34
CA SER A 104 -3.15 -9.53 10.73
C SER A 104 -1.87 -9.15 9.99
N GLU A 105 -0.96 -10.10 9.76
CA GLU A 105 0.25 -9.90 8.95
C GLU A 105 -0.08 -9.60 7.49
N LEU A 106 -1.00 -10.36 6.88
CA LEU A 106 -1.49 -10.10 5.52
C LEU A 106 -2.11 -8.70 5.41
N PHE A 107 -2.96 -8.33 6.37
CA PHE A 107 -3.57 -7.01 6.40
C PHE A 107 -2.53 -5.89 6.56
N PHE A 108 -1.51 -6.10 7.41
CA PHE A 108 -0.44 -5.13 7.59
C PHE A 108 0.37 -4.93 6.30
N GLU A 109 0.67 -6.01 5.57
CA GLU A 109 1.39 -5.91 4.30
C GLU A 109 0.56 -5.20 3.22
N GLU A 110 -0.77 -5.43 3.20
CA GLU A 110 -1.69 -4.71 2.31
C GLU A 110 -1.75 -3.20 2.65
N VAL A 111 -1.83 -2.85 3.93
CA VAL A 111 -1.77 -1.44 4.39
C VAL A 111 -0.44 -0.79 4.03
N LYS A 112 0.67 -1.52 4.17
CA LYS A 112 2.00 -1.03 3.81
C LYS A 112 2.12 -0.78 2.30
N ASN A 113 1.64 -1.72 1.48
CA ASN A 113 1.64 -1.56 0.03
C ASN A 113 0.78 -0.37 -0.41
N THR A 114 -0.43 -0.24 0.12
CA THR A 114 -1.29 0.92 -0.18
C THR A 114 -0.68 2.24 0.27
N PHE A 115 0.05 2.26 1.38
CA PHE A 115 0.80 3.43 1.83
C PHE A 115 1.94 3.82 0.89
N GLU A 116 2.71 2.85 0.39
CA GLU A 116 3.78 3.10 -0.60
C GLU A 116 3.21 3.65 -1.92
N ILE A 117 2.10 3.10 -2.39
CA ILE A 117 1.39 3.63 -3.58
C ILE A 117 0.95 5.08 -3.35
N LEU A 118 0.38 5.37 -2.17
CA LEU A 118 -0.05 6.73 -1.82
C LEU A 118 1.13 7.70 -1.81
N LYS A 119 2.27 7.28 -1.25
CA LYS A 119 3.50 8.09 -1.20
C LYS A 119 4.02 8.40 -2.61
N ALA A 120 4.11 7.40 -3.48
CA ALA A 120 4.50 7.60 -4.87
C ALA A 120 3.52 8.54 -5.62
N GLY A 121 2.22 8.43 -5.32
CA GLY A 121 1.20 9.34 -5.83
C GLY A 121 1.39 10.79 -5.37
N GLN A 122 1.77 10.99 -4.10
CA GLN A 122 2.07 12.32 -3.55
C GLN A 122 3.31 12.94 -4.19
N GLU A 123 4.37 12.16 -4.42
CA GLU A 123 5.58 12.61 -5.13
C GLU A 123 5.24 13.05 -6.56
N THR A 124 4.46 12.24 -7.28
CA THR A 124 3.99 12.58 -8.64
C THR A 124 3.16 13.86 -8.66
N LEU A 125 2.25 14.04 -7.69
CA LEU A 125 1.45 15.25 -7.57
C LEU A 125 2.32 16.48 -7.26
N ALA A 126 3.32 16.34 -6.40
CA ALA A 126 4.24 17.43 -6.08
C ALA A 126 5.06 17.87 -7.30
N GLU A 127 5.51 16.92 -8.12
CA GLU A 127 6.20 17.20 -9.39
C GLU A 127 5.27 17.93 -10.37
N ALA A 128 4.04 17.45 -10.53
CA ALA A 128 3.04 18.09 -11.39
C ALA A 128 2.71 19.52 -10.94
N ILE A 129 2.61 19.76 -9.62
CA ILE A 129 2.41 21.11 -9.07
C ILE A 129 3.60 22.01 -9.38
N SER A 130 4.82 21.51 -9.21
CA SER A 130 6.04 22.26 -9.51
C SER A 130 6.12 22.66 -10.98
N TYR A 131 5.80 21.73 -11.88
CA TYR A 131 5.71 22.02 -13.32
C TYR A 131 4.65 23.09 -13.65
N LEU A 132 3.47 23.01 -13.04
CA LEU A 132 2.41 24.02 -13.24
C LEU A 132 2.82 25.40 -12.73
N LEU A 133 3.55 25.48 -11.61
CA LEU A 133 4.07 26.73 -11.09
C LEU A 133 5.11 27.35 -12.02
N GLU A 134 6.05 26.55 -12.52
CA GLU A 134 7.05 26.99 -13.51
C GLU A 134 6.37 27.52 -14.78
N LYS A 135 5.39 26.78 -15.32
CA LYS A 135 4.61 27.23 -16.49
C LYS A 135 3.76 28.46 -16.21
N SER A 136 3.30 28.65 -14.97
CA SER A 136 2.58 29.86 -14.59
C SER A 136 3.51 31.07 -14.61
N GLU A 137 4.73 30.94 -14.09
CA GLU A 137 5.74 32.01 -14.12
C GLU A 137 6.15 32.37 -15.55
N GLU A 138 6.45 31.37 -16.39
CA GLU A 138 6.71 31.57 -17.82
C GLU A 138 5.60 32.36 -18.51
N ASN A 139 4.33 31.99 -18.26
CA ASN A 139 3.18 32.70 -18.83
C ASN A 139 3.08 34.14 -18.34
N THR A 140 3.42 34.43 -17.07
CA THR A 140 3.45 35.81 -16.59
C THR A 140 4.54 36.63 -17.27
N ASN A 141 5.72 36.05 -17.47
CA ASN A 141 6.83 36.69 -18.18
C ASN A 141 6.44 36.99 -19.64
N LEU A 142 5.90 36.00 -20.35
CA LEU A 142 5.39 36.19 -21.72
C LEU A 142 4.31 37.27 -21.79
N LYS A 143 3.39 37.33 -20.81
CA LYS A 143 2.38 38.39 -20.75
C LYS A 143 3.01 39.76 -20.59
N THR A 144 4.05 39.91 -19.77
CA THR A 144 4.76 41.18 -19.64
C THR A 144 5.46 41.58 -20.94
N GLU A 145 6.12 40.64 -21.62
CA GLU A 145 6.80 40.88 -22.89
C GLU A 145 5.81 41.27 -24.01
N ILE A 146 4.64 40.62 -24.06
CA ILE A 146 3.57 41.01 -24.99
C ILE A 146 3.12 42.45 -24.73
N LEU A 147 2.99 42.86 -23.46
CA LEU A 147 2.59 44.21 -23.12
C LEU A 147 3.67 45.24 -23.50
N THR A 148 4.95 44.93 -23.28
CA THR A 148 6.05 45.82 -23.66
C THR A 148 6.14 45.96 -25.18
N LEU A 149 6.06 44.85 -25.93
CA LEU A 149 6.05 44.87 -27.40
C LEU A 149 4.83 45.66 -27.93
N LYS A 150 3.65 45.46 -27.35
CA LYS A 150 2.45 46.23 -27.73
C LYS A 150 2.64 47.73 -27.48
N SER A 151 3.28 48.11 -26.38
CA SER A 151 3.64 49.50 -26.11
C SER A 151 4.64 50.05 -27.13
N GLN A 152 5.69 49.29 -27.45
CA GLN A 152 6.69 49.69 -28.45
C GLN A 152 6.07 49.89 -29.83
N ILE A 153 5.22 48.96 -30.28
CA ILE A 153 4.47 49.08 -31.54
C ILE A 153 3.55 50.32 -31.51
N GLY A 154 2.84 50.53 -30.40
CA GLY A 154 1.98 51.70 -30.21
C GLY A 154 2.75 53.02 -30.30
N ASN A 155 3.97 53.07 -29.75
CA ASN A 155 4.84 54.25 -29.81
C ASN A 155 5.39 54.48 -31.22
N LEU A 156 5.90 53.44 -31.90
CA LEU A 156 6.36 53.52 -33.30
C LEU A 156 5.24 53.97 -34.25
N SER A 157 4.00 53.54 -33.99
CA SER A 157 2.84 53.99 -34.77
C SER A 157 2.51 55.48 -34.57
N LYS A 158 2.82 56.06 -33.41
CA LYS A 158 2.61 57.49 -33.12
C LYS A 158 3.75 58.35 -33.67
N GLU A 159 4.98 57.86 -33.55
CA GLU A 159 6.21 58.55 -33.97
C GLU A 159 6.24 58.84 -35.49
N LYS A 160 5.56 58.01 -36.30
CA LYS A 160 5.43 58.18 -37.76
C LYS A 160 4.71 59.46 -38.21
N ASN A 161 4.06 60.19 -37.30
CA ASN A 161 3.31 61.42 -37.63
C ASN A 161 3.99 62.73 -37.18
N GLU A 162 5.01 62.70 -36.32
CA GLU A 162 5.59 63.93 -35.75
C GLU A 162 6.75 64.54 -36.56
N THR A 163 7.28 63.83 -37.57
CA THR A 163 8.35 64.33 -38.45
C THR A 163 7.90 64.66 -39.87
N LYS A 164 6.62 64.99 -40.07
CA LYS A 164 6.13 65.56 -41.34
C LYS A 164 6.52 67.03 -41.45
N ASN A 165 7.78 67.30 -41.77
CA ASN A 165 8.10 68.47 -42.59
C ASN A 165 7.42 68.27 -43.95
N PRO A 166 6.74 69.28 -44.52
CA PRO A 166 6.15 69.18 -45.85
C PRO A 166 7.29 69.30 -46.87
N VAL A 167 8.04 68.22 -47.06
CA VAL A 167 8.94 68.11 -48.21
C VAL A 167 8.10 67.66 -49.38
N THR A 168 7.86 68.60 -50.29
CA THR A 168 7.39 68.36 -51.66
C THR A 168 8.47 67.59 -52.43
N THR A 169 8.74 66.34 -52.05
CA THR A 169 9.48 65.43 -52.91
C THR A 169 8.45 64.69 -53.74
N GLN A 170 8.52 64.89 -55.05
CA GLN A 170 7.93 63.96 -56.01
C GLN A 170 8.30 62.55 -55.56
N ILE A 171 7.33 61.81 -55.04
CA ILE A 171 7.46 60.39 -54.79
C ILE A 171 7.62 59.78 -56.18
N GLN A 172 8.86 59.54 -56.61
CA GLN A 172 9.11 58.45 -57.52
C GLN A 172 8.50 57.23 -56.83
N LYS A 173 7.40 56.72 -57.40
CA LYS A 173 6.78 55.48 -57.00
C LYS A 173 7.87 54.42 -56.99
N SER A 174 8.42 54.12 -55.82
CA SER A 174 9.17 52.88 -55.63
C SER A 174 8.14 51.78 -55.88
N ASN A 175 8.26 51.13 -57.03
CA ASN A 175 7.41 50.01 -57.41
C ASN A 175 7.32 49.05 -56.22
N LEU A 176 6.14 48.97 -55.60
CA LEU A 176 5.73 47.88 -54.71
C LEU A 176 5.61 46.61 -55.55
N ASN A 177 6.71 46.18 -56.16
CA ASN A 177 6.76 44.90 -56.84
C ASN A 177 6.94 43.82 -55.77
N GLY A 178 5.89 43.01 -55.58
CA GLY A 178 5.99 41.71 -54.93
C GLY A 178 5.47 41.58 -53.50
N VAL A 179 4.83 42.62 -52.92
CA VAL A 179 4.10 42.45 -51.65
C VAL A 179 2.69 41.98 -51.98
N ILE A 180 2.38 40.75 -51.59
CA ILE A 180 1.06 40.14 -51.80
C ILE A 180 0.08 40.66 -50.77
N SER A 181 -1.12 41.05 -51.21
CA SER A 181 -2.22 41.46 -50.34
C SER A 181 -2.61 40.32 -49.39
N HIS A 182 -2.90 40.65 -48.13
CA HIS A 182 -3.34 39.68 -47.12
C HIS A 182 -4.55 38.85 -47.55
N LEU A 183 -5.40 39.40 -48.44
CA LEU A 183 -6.60 38.73 -48.96
C LEU A 183 -6.28 37.58 -49.93
N ASP A 184 -5.10 37.60 -50.55
CA ASP A 184 -4.65 36.58 -51.52
C ASP A 184 -3.60 35.63 -50.92
N LYS A 185 -3.31 35.77 -49.61
CA LYS A 185 -2.32 34.95 -48.90
C LYS A 185 -2.63 33.46 -49.01
N ASP A 186 -3.87 33.07 -48.74
CA ASP A 186 -4.27 31.66 -48.73
C ASP A 186 -4.25 31.06 -50.14
N LYS A 187 -4.67 31.84 -51.15
CA LYS A 187 -4.60 31.41 -52.55
C LYS A 187 -3.17 31.17 -53.00
N ILE A 188 -2.24 32.05 -52.62
CA ILE A 188 -0.85 31.94 -53.03
C ILE A 188 -0.11 30.87 -52.20
N SER A 189 -0.42 30.71 -50.92
CA SER A 189 0.09 29.61 -50.10
C SER A 189 -0.33 28.24 -50.68
N ASN A 190 -1.61 28.06 -50.99
CA ASN A 190 -2.12 26.86 -51.64
C ASN A 190 -1.44 26.61 -53.00
N ARG A 191 -1.18 27.68 -53.76
CA ARG A 191 -0.47 27.58 -55.04
C ARG A 191 0.98 27.12 -54.89
N ILE A 192 1.70 27.62 -53.88
CA ILE A 192 3.06 27.18 -53.58
C ILE A 192 3.05 25.69 -53.19
N ILE A 193 2.07 25.26 -52.38
CA ILE A 193 1.90 23.86 -52.01
C ILE A 193 1.68 22.96 -53.24
N GLU A 194 0.87 23.40 -54.21
CA GLU A 194 0.71 22.67 -55.48
C GLU A 194 2.01 22.58 -56.29
N LEU A 195 2.77 23.67 -56.37
CA LEU A 195 4.07 23.68 -57.07
C LEU A 195 5.11 22.79 -56.36
N ILE A 196 5.06 22.67 -55.04
CA ILE A 196 5.88 21.73 -54.26
C ILE A 196 5.48 20.28 -54.60
N LYS A 197 4.18 19.97 -54.66
CA LYS A 197 3.69 18.63 -55.06
C LYS A 197 4.12 18.25 -56.48
N GLN A 198 4.23 19.23 -57.39
CA GLN A 198 4.73 19.04 -58.75
C GLN A 198 6.27 18.97 -58.84
N GLY A 199 6.99 19.09 -57.71
CA GLY A 199 8.46 19.09 -57.66
C GLY A 199 9.12 20.37 -58.21
N LYS A 200 8.33 21.42 -58.47
CA LYS A 200 8.80 22.70 -59.06
C LYS A 200 9.28 23.69 -57.99
N CYS A 201 8.80 23.57 -56.76
CA CYS A 201 9.19 24.41 -55.62
C CYS A 201 9.61 23.55 -54.43
N ARG A 202 10.24 24.16 -53.42
CA ARG A 202 10.64 23.48 -52.19
C ARG A 202 9.90 24.02 -50.97
N ILE A 203 9.95 23.30 -49.85
CA ILE A 203 9.27 23.69 -48.62
C ILE A 203 9.82 24.99 -48.03
N GLU A 204 11.09 25.32 -48.31
CA GLU A 204 11.69 26.60 -47.89
C GLU A 204 11.06 27.79 -48.62
N ASP A 205 10.53 27.59 -49.83
CA ASP A 205 9.86 28.64 -50.60
C ASP A 205 8.51 29.02 -49.95
N LEU A 206 7.81 28.03 -49.36
CA LEU A 206 6.59 28.27 -48.59
C LEU A 206 6.89 28.98 -47.26
N SER A 207 7.93 28.52 -46.56
CA SER A 207 8.39 29.11 -45.30
C SER A 207 8.84 30.56 -45.50
N PHE A 208 9.51 30.85 -46.63
CA PHE A 208 9.89 32.19 -47.04
C PHE A 208 8.65 33.07 -47.29
N PHE A 209 7.64 32.55 -47.99
CA PHE A 209 6.41 33.30 -48.25
C PHE A 209 5.62 33.60 -46.97
N GLU A 210 5.50 32.64 -46.06
CA GLU A 210 4.76 32.84 -44.80
C GLU A 210 5.43 33.85 -43.87
N SER A 211 6.76 33.91 -43.86
CA SER A 211 7.55 34.82 -43.02
C SER A 211 7.71 36.21 -43.64
N THR A 212 7.87 36.31 -44.96
CA THR A 212 8.21 37.58 -45.62
C THR A 212 7.05 38.22 -46.39
N HIS A 213 5.96 37.48 -46.62
CA HIS A 213 4.86 37.88 -47.49
C HIS A 213 5.29 38.24 -48.93
N LYS A 214 6.43 37.68 -49.37
CA LYS A 214 6.99 37.82 -50.72
C LYS A 214 7.20 36.46 -51.34
N LEU A 215 7.05 36.38 -52.65
CA LEU A 215 7.40 35.17 -53.40
C LEU A 215 8.91 35.06 -53.55
N SER A 216 9.44 33.86 -53.39
CA SER A 216 10.82 33.59 -53.81
C SER A 216 10.91 33.69 -55.34
N GLU A 217 12.10 33.99 -55.86
CA GLU A 217 12.32 34.12 -57.31
C GLU A 217 11.93 32.84 -58.07
N ARG A 218 12.05 31.68 -57.43
CA ARG A 218 11.65 30.38 -58.00
C ARG A 218 10.14 30.30 -58.15
N VAL A 219 9.38 30.60 -57.09
CA VAL A 219 7.91 30.61 -57.14
C VAL A 219 7.42 31.66 -58.13
N GLN A 220 8.04 32.84 -58.14
CA GLN A 220 7.66 33.93 -59.03
C GLN A 220 7.83 33.57 -60.52
N LYS A 221 8.88 32.82 -60.87
CA LYS A 221 9.07 32.31 -62.24
C LYS A 221 7.93 31.39 -62.66
N PHE A 222 7.58 30.41 -61.83
CA PHE A 222 6.51 29.46 -62.17
C PHE A 222 5.11 30.09 -62.15
N CYS A 223 4.86 31.02 -61.23
CA CYS A 223 3.62 31.80 -61.25
C CYS A 223 3.50 32.65 -62.51
N ASN A 224 4.61 33.22 -63.02
CA ASN A 224 4.59 34.04 -64.23
C ASN A 224 4.59 33.21 -65.53
N GLU A 225 5.17 32.02 -65.53
CA GLU A 225 5.22 31.11 -66.69
C GLU A 225 3.83 30.55 -67.03
N GLU A 226 3.02 30.17 -66.04
CA GLU A 226 1.64 29.72 -66.29
C GLU A 226 0.69 30.81 -66.78
N TYR A 227 0.95 32.08 -66.46
CA TYR A 227 0.19 33.18 -67.05
C TYR A 227 0.47 33.36 -68.55
N LYS A 228 1.61 32.88 -69.06
CA LYS A 228 1.92 32.86 -70.49
C LYS A 228 1.34 31.65 -71.23
N GLU A 229 1.23 30.49 -70.58
CA GLU A 229 0.61 29.31 -71.18
C GLU A 229 -0.92 29.43 -71.31
N ASN A 230 -1.58 30.19 -70.43
CA ASN A 230 -3.04 30.38 -70.48
C ASN A 230 -3.51 31.55 -71.39
N GLN A 231 -2.63 32.15 -72.19
CA GLN A 231 -2.95 33.23 -73.16
C GLN A 231 -2.64 32.85 -74.62
N ILE A 232 -2.53 31.57 -74.94
CA ILE A 232 -2.50 31.02 -76.30
C ILE A 232 -3.75 30.17 -76.50
#